data_AF-A0A2V7TB40-F1
#
_entry.id   AF-A0A2V7TB40-F1
#
_cell.length_a   1.000
_cell.length_b   1.000
_cell.length_c   1.000
_cell.angle_alpha   90.00
_cell.angle_beta   90.00
_cell.angle_gamma   90.00
#
_symmetry.space_group_name_H-M   'P 1'
#
loop_
_entity.id
_entity.type
_entity.pdbx_description
1 polymer ?
#
loop_
_entity_poly.entity_id
_entity_poly.type
_entity_poly.pdbx_seq_one_letter_code
_entity_poly.pdbx_strand_id
1 'polypeptide(L)'
;MRLEQKTLLTTAFEALGPERVTRGLEASGHSWNDCFLALAISGEPAALARDLAKRWRKEHFVGTLVGVRVQVVNEVVRAWDHDEGLFRALAAEWLEANRSAVPTAQTVGV
;
A
#
# COMPACT_ATOMS: atom_id res chain seq x y z
N MET A 1 8.37 -15.66 1.01
CA MET A 1 8.58 -14.33 1.62
C MET A 1 9.11 -14.50 3.04
N ARG A 2 10.15 -13.75 3.44
CA ARG A 2 10.73 -13.81 4.79
C ARG A 2 9.89 -13.01 5.79
N LEU A 3 10.02 -13.33 7.08
CA LEU A 3 9.26 -12.66 8.15
C LEU A 3 9.49 -11.14 8.18
N GLU A 4 10.74 -10.69 8.07
CA GLU A 4 11.08 -9.26 8.05
C GLU A 4 10.42 -8.51 6.88
N GLN A 5 10.38 -9.14 5.70
CA GLN A 5 9.71 -8.59 4.51
C GLN A 5 8.20 -8.49 4.76
N LYS A 6 7.61 -9.56 5.31
CA LYS A 6 6.19 -9.58 5.69
C LYS A 6 5.87 -8.44 6.65
N THR A 7 6.69 -8.23 7.69
CA THR A 7 6.50 -7.14 8.66
C THR A 7 6.55 -5.76 8.00
N LEU A 8 7.51 -5.52 7.11
CA LEU A 8 7.61 -4.24 6.39
C LEU A 8 6.37 -3.98 5.53
N LEU A 9 5.91 -5.00 4.80
CA LEU A 9 4.71 -4.88 3.96
C LEU A 9 3.44 -4.68 4.79
N THR A 10 3.28 -5.38 5.91
CA THR A 10 2.12 -5.17 6.81
C THR A 10 2.15 -3.78 7.44
N THR A 11 3.32 -3.24 7.80
CA THR A 11 3.44 -1.83 8.25
C THR A 11 3.02 -0.84 7.16
N ALA A 12 3.32 -1.12 5.89
CA ALA A 12 2.83 -0.29 4.79
C ALA A 12 1.30 -0.32 4.69
N PHE A 13 0.70 -1.52 4.80
CA PHE A 13 -0.75 -1.69 4.73
C PHE A 13 -1.46 -1.00 5.89
N GLU A 14 -0.93 -1.11 7.11
CA GLU A 14 -1.44 -0.39 8.28
C GLU A 14 -1.42 1.12 8.09
N ALA A 15 -0.32 1.68 7.57
CA ALA A 15 -0.21 3.12 7.32
C ALA A 15 -1.12 3.61 6.20
N LEU A 16 -1.38 2.78 5.18
CA LEU A 16 -2.28 3.11 4.08
C LEU A 16 -3.76 2.95 4.47
N GLY A 17 -4.08 1.96 5.29
CA GLY A 17 -5.45 1.58 5.64
C GLY A 17 -6.16 0.77 4.54
N PRO A 18 -7.25 0.08 4.89
CA PRO A 18 -7.91 -0.91 4.02
C PRO A 18 -8.45 -0.34 2.72
N GLU A 19 -8.96 0.89 2.72
CA GLU A 19 -9.50 1.54 1.52
C GLU A 19 -8.41 1.81 0.48
N ARG A 20 -7.26 2.34 0.92
CA ARG A 20 -6.13 2.65 0.03
C ARG A 20 -5.41 1.38 -0.43
N VAL A 21 -5.31 0.36 0.44
CA VAL A 21 -4.77 -0.95 0.05
C VAL A 21 -5.66 -1.59 -1.02
N THR A 22 -6.97 -1.60 -0.82
CA THR A 22 -7.93 -2.13 -1.83
C THR A 22 -7.76 -1.42 -3.17
N ARG A 23 -7.75 -0.08 -3.16
CA ARG A 23 -7.57 0.73 -4.37
C ARG A 23 -6.22 0.50 -5.04
N GLY A 24 -5.15 0.39 -4.25
CA GLY A 24 -3.81 0.10 -4.76
C GLY A 24 -3.73 -1.24 -5.48
N LEU A 25 -4.50 -2.24 -5.03
CA LEU A 25 -4.54 -3.57 -5.67
C LEU A 25 -5.22 -3.55 -7.06
N GLU A 26 -5.93 -2.49 -7.43
CA GLU A 26 -6.45 -2.31 -8.80
C GLU A 26 -5.33 -2.01 -9.81
N ALA A 27 -4.12 -1.69 -9.33
CA ALA A 27 -2.96 -1.41 -10.18
C ALA A 27 -2.55 -2.64 -10.98
N SER A 28 -2.17 -2.44 -12.24
CA SER A 28 -1.54 -3.45 -13.10
C SER A 28 -0.17 -3.01 -13.61
N GLY A 29 0.23 -1.77 -13.33
CA GLY A 29 1.51 -1.23 -13.75
C GLY A 29 2.61 -1.39 -12.70
N HIS A 30 3.84 -1.15 -13.12
CA HIS A 30 5.05 -1.21 -12.28
C HIS A 30 5.80 0.13 -12.25
N SER A 31 5.22 1.18 -12.84
CA SER A 31 5.83 2.50 -12.84
C SER A 31 5.21 3.39 -11.76
N TRP A 32 5.90 4.46 -11.38
CA TRP A 32 5.34 5.47 -10.47
C TRP A 32 4.06 6.16 -10.98
N ASN A 33 3.67 5.94 -12.25
CA ASN A 33 2.38 6.43 -12.78
C ASN A 33 1.21 5.53 -12.37
N ASP A 34 1.42 4.24 -12.25
CA ASP A 34 0.35 3.23 -12.30
C ASP A 34 0.61 1.99 -11.44
N CYS A 35 1.64 2.02 -10.60
CA CYS A 35 1.91 0.98 -9.61
C CYS A 35 0.97 1.09 -8.40
N PHE A 36 1.05 0.07 -7.54
CA PHE A 36 0.29 0.00 -6.29
C PHE A 36 0.27 1.33 -5.51
N LEU A 37 1.44 1.95 -5.28
CA LEU A 37 1.53 3.20 -4.50
C LEU A 37 0.88 4.39 -5.22
N ALA A 38 0.90 4.43 -6.55
CA ALA A 38 0.27 5.49 -7.32
C ALA A 38 -1.26 5.48 -7.11
N LEU A 39 -1.89 4.32 -7.26
CA LEU A 39 -3.32 4.18 -7.04
C LEU A 39 -3.70 4.23 -5.56
N ALA A 40 -2.90 3.65 -4.65
CA ALA A 40 -3.19 3.70 -3.22
C ALA A 40 -3.20 5.13 -2.67
N ILE A 41 -2.28 6.00 -3.12
CA ILE A 41 -2.13 7.36 -2.61
C ILE A 41 -3.07 8.33 -3.34
N SER A 42 -3.10 8.30 -4.67
CA SER A 42 -3.81 9.33 -5.45
C SER A 42 -5.16 8.87 -5.98
N GLY A 43 -5.40 7.56 -6.06
CA GLY A 43 -6.59 6.98 -6.67
C GLY A 43 -6.73 7.15 -8.18
N GLU A 44 -5.90 7.99 -8.80
CA GLU A 44 -5.84 8.17 -10.25
C GLU A 44 -4.41 7.92 -10.76
N PRO A 45 -4.27 7.24 -11.92
CA PRO A 45 -2.98 7.11 -12.58
C PRO A 45 -2.35 8.48 -12.88
N ALA A 46 -1.03 8.52 -12.89
CA ALA A 46 -0.19 9.69 -13.19
C ALA A 46 -0.30 10.90 -12.22
N ALA A 47 -1.27 10.95 -11.31
CA ALA A 47 -1.38 12.03 -10.34
C ALA A 47 -0.16 12.05 -9.39
N LEU A 48 0.18 10.92 -8.78
CA LEU A 48 1.37 10.79 -7.95
C LEU A 48 2.66 11.09 -8.75
N ALA A 49 2.73 10.62 -9.99
CA ALA A 49 3.91 10.81 -10.81
C ALA A 49 4.18 12.28 -11.17
N ARG A 50 3.16 13.12 -11.31
CA ARG A 50 3.33 14.57 -11.52
C ARG A 50 4.01 15.22 -10.32
N ASP A 51 3.63 14.82 -9.11
CA ASP A 51 4.27 15.31 -7.88
C ASP A 51 5.70 14.78 -7.72
N LEU A 52 5.94 13.55 -8.16
CA LEU A 52 7.25 12.90 -8.14
C LEU A 52 8.19 13.37 -9.25
N ALA A 53 7.69 13.90 -10.37
CA ALA A 53 8.50 14.33 -11.51
C ALA A 53 9.53 15.41 -11.13
N LYS A 54 9.24 16.20 -10.08
CA LYS A 54 10.12 17.26 -9.57
C LYS A 54 11.06 16.79 -8.45
N ARG A 55 11.07 15.49 -8.12
CA ARG A 55 11.75 14.94 -6.93
C ARG A 55 12.82 13.92 -7.32
N TRP A 56 14.04 14.13 -6.82
CA TRP A 56 15.15 13.19 -7.02
C TRP A 56 14.97 11.91 -6.19
N ARG A 57 14.48 12.00 -4.95
CA ARG A 57 14.30 10.86 -4.02
C ARG A 57 12.82 10.54 -3.84
N LYS A 58 12.22 9.87 -4.83
CA LYS A 58 10.78 9.60 -4.90
C LYS A 58 10.29 8.78 -3.70
N GLU A 59 11.03 7.76 -3.31
CA GLU A 59 10.70 6.84 -2.21
C GLU A 59 10.70 7.55 -0.86
N HIS A 60 11.57 8.54 -0.65
CA HIS A 60 11.59 9.33 0.58
C HIS A 60 10.37 10.24 0.69
N PHE A 61 9.99 10.86 -0.43
CA PHE A 61 8.80 11.70 -0.48
C PHE A 61 7.54 10.86 -0.23
N VAL A 62 7.42 9.71 -0.89
CA VAL A 62 6.31 8.77 -0.67
C VAL A 62 6.26 8.28 0.77
N GLY A 63 7.41 7.94 1.37
CA GLY A 63 7.48 7.57 2.78
C GLY A 63 6.96 8.68 3.69
N THR A 64 7.29 9.94 3.39
CA THR A 64 6.78 11.11 4.13
C THR A 64 5.27 11.28 3.95
N LEU A 65 4.73 11.10 2.74
CA LEU A 65 3.30 11.19 2.46
C LEU A 65 2.47 10.12 3.18
N VAL A 66 3.00 8.90 3.25
CA VAL A 66 2.33 7.75 3.87
C VAL A 66 2.60 7.67 5.38
N GLY A 67 3.63 8.38 5.88
CA GLY A 67 4.03 8.35 7.29
C GLY A 67 4.89 7.14 7.67
N VAL A 68 5.65 6.58 6.72
CA VAL A 68 6.49 5.39 6.91
C VAL A 68 7.95 5.65 6.57
N ARG A 69 8.85 4.81 7.09
CA ARG A 69 10.28 4.86 6.76
C ARG A 69 10.50 4.46 5.30
N VAL A 70 11.54 5.00 4.66
CA VAL A 70 11.87 4.67 3.27
C VAL A 70 12.11 3.17 3.04
N GLN A 71 12.60 2.44 4.04
CA GLN A 71 12.79 0.99 3.96
C GLN A 71 11.48 0.24 3.69
N VAL A 72 10.36 0.72 4.26
CA VAL A 72 9.02 0.18 4.03
C VAL A 72 8.61 0.43 2.58
N VAL A 73 8.82 1.64 2.06
CA VAL A 73 8.51 2.00 0.67
C VAL A 73 9.34 1.17 -0.32
N ASN A 74 10.64 1.01 -0.05
CA ASN A 74 11.52 0.21 -0.89
C ASN A 74 11.08 -1.25 -0.95
N GLU A 75 10.66 -1.83 0.18
CA GLU A 75 10.18 -3.21 0.19
C GLU A 75 8.84 -3.34 -0.55
N VAL A 76 7.94 -2.35 -0.45
CA VAL A 76 6.70 -2.33 -1.25
C VAL A 76 7.01 -2.32 -2.75
N VAL A 77 7.88 -1.41 -3.22
CA VAL A 77 8.25 -1.32 -4.64
C VAL A 77 8.91 -2.62 -5.11
N ARG A 78 9.88 -3.13 -4.34
CA ARG A 78 10.59 -4.37 -4.69
C ARG A 78 9.66 -5.59 -4.69
N ALA A 79 8.78 -5.73 -3.70
CA ALA A 79 7.83 -6.84 -3.65
C ALA A 79 6.76 -6.73 -4.76
N TRP A 80 6.33 -5.52 -5.09
CA TRP A 80 5.41 -5.29 -6.22
C TRP A 80 6.07 -5.66 -7.56
N ASP A 81 7.33 -5.31 -7.77
CA ASP A 81 8.03 -5.56 -9.04
C ASP A 81 8.52 -7.00 -9.22
N HIS A 82 8.91 -7.68 -8.14
CA HIS A 82 9.54 -9.00 -8.22
C HIS A 82 8.68 -10.14 -7.68
N ASP A 83 7.76 -9.85 -6.76
CA ASP A 83 7.04 -10.86 -5.98
C ASP A 83 5.52 -10.54 -5.95
N GLU A 84 4.98 -9.95 -7.03
CA GLU A 84 3.63 -9.37 -7.07
C GLU A 84 2.54 -10.33 -6.58
N GLY A 85 2.61 -11.60 -6.99
CA GLY A 85 1.64 -12.62 -6.56
C GLY A 85 1.65 -12.84 -5.04
N LEU A 86 2.84 -12.87 -4.42
CA LEU A 86 2.98 -12.99 -2.97
C LEU A 86 2.56 -11.71 -2.24
N PHE A 87 2.84 -10.55 -2.83
CA PHE A 87 2.39 -9.27 -2.32
C PHE A 87 0.86 -9.20 -2.29
N ARG A 88 0.20 -9.54 -3.41
CA ARG A 88 -1.27 -9.54 -3.53
C ARG A 88 -1.92 -10.51 -2.55
N ALA A 89 -1.37 -11.72 -2.42
CA ALA A 89 -1.86 -12.71 -1.45
C ALA A 89 -1.79 -12.17 -0.02
N LEU A 90 -0.65 -11.57 0.37
CA LEU A 90 -0.50 -10.98 1.69
C LEU A 90 -1.45 -9.80 1.93
N ALA A 91 -1.63 -8.93 0.94
CA ALA A 91 -2.56 -7.81 1.04
C ALA A 91 -4.01 -8.30 1.20
N ALA A 92 -4.40 -9.35 0.48
CA ALA A 92 -5.73 -9.97 0.60
C ALA A 92 -5.94 -10.60 1.99
N GLU A 93 -4.95 -11.35 2.51
CA GLU A 93 -4.98 -11.89 3.88
C GLU A 93 -5.14 -10.77 4.92
N TRP A 94 -4.38 -9.69 4.77
CA TRP A 94 -4.42 -8.55 5.69
C TRP A 94 -5.76 -7.79 5.63
N LEU A 95 -6.34 -7.63 4.43
CA LEU A 95 -7.67 -7.02 4.24
C LEU A 95 -8.77 -7.86 4.88
N GLU A 96 -8.73 -9.19 4.71
CA GLU A 96 -9.72 -10.09 5.29
C GLU A 96 -9.66 -10.09 6.83
N ALA A 97 -8.45 -10.06 7.39
CA ALA A 97 -8.24 -9.89 8.83
C ALA A 97 -8.80 -8.55 9.35
N ASN A 98 -8.59 -7.45 8.61
CA ASN A 98 -9.14 -6.14 8.99
C ASN A 98 -10.66 -6.06 8.86
N ARG A 99 -11.25 -6.71 7.85
CA ARG A 99 -12.71 -6.81 7.71
C ARG A 99 -13.34 -7.54 8.90
N SER A 100 -12.71 -8.63 9.33
CA SER A 100 -13.16 -9.44 10.48
C SER A 100 -12.96 -8.73 11.82
N ALA A 101 -12.03 -7.78 11.89
CA ALA A 101 -11.74 -7.00 13.09
C ALA A 101 -12.71 -5.84 13.32
N VAL A 102 -13.53 -5.44 12.33
CA VAL A 102 -14.63 -4.50 12.53
C VAL A 102 -15.69 -5.21 13.38
N PRO A 103 -15.87 -4.87 14.67
CA PRO A 103 -17.02 -5.35 15.39
C PRO A 103 -18.22 -4.75 14.67
N THR A 104 -19.19 -5.57 14.31
CA THR A 104 -20.55 -5.09 14.15
C THR A 104 -20.87 -4.32 15.43
N ALA A 105 -20.77 -2.99 15.36
CA ALA A 105 -21.42 -2.09 16.27
C ALA A 105 -22.92 -2.28 16.03
N GLN A 106 -23.41 -3.41 16.53
CA GLN A 106 -24.79 -3.63 16.85
C GLN A 106 -25.15 -2.51 17.81
N THR A 107 -25.69 -1.43 17.27
CA THR A 107 -26.54 -0.53 18.04
C THR A 107 -27.83 -1.32 18.28
N VAL A 108 -27.76 -2.26 19.22
CA VAL A 108 -28.93 -2.76 19.95
C VAL A 108 -29.38 -1.60 20.82
N GLY A 109 -30.66 -1.28 20.69
CA GLY A 109 -31.25 -0.05 21.18
C GLY A 109 -31.28 0.13 22.70
N VAL A 110 -31.60 1.37 23.06
CA VAL A 110 -32.50 1.77 24.15
C VAL A 110 -33.11 3.11 23.79
#